data_AF-A0A969WXV3-F1
#
_entry.id   AF-A0A969WXV3-F1
#
_cell.length_a   1.000
_cell.length_b   1.000
_cell.length_c   1.000
_cell.angle_alpha   90.00
_cell.angle_beta   90.00
_cell.angle_gamma   90.00
#
_symmetry.space_group_name_H-M   'P 1'
#
loop_
_entity.id
_entity.type
_entity.pdbx_description
1 polymer ?
#
loop_
_entity_poly.entity_id
_entity_poly.type
_entity_poly.pdbx_seq_one_letter_code
_entity_poly.pdbx_strand_id
1 'polypeptide(L)' 'MSGEVRSVSNLNLRLKEAEKLGFVRALIPKETGKEVVNTLGLEVMPVDTLAEALIKYHRNGGMYVEG' A
#
# COMPACT_ATOMS: atom_id res chain seq x y z
N MET A 1 -14.47 13.33 -9.21
CA MET A 1 -13.51 12.79 -8.22
C MET A 1 -12.30 12.27 -8.98
N SER A 2 -11.09 12.73 -8.66
CA SER A 2 -9.85 12.53 -9.45
C SER A 2 -9.09 11.24 -9.11
N GLY A 3 -9.63 10.35 -8.28
CA GLY A 3 -8.98 9.08 -7.91
C GLY A 3 -7.86 9.22 -6.87
N GLU A 4 -7.85 10.32 -6.11
CA GLU A 4 -6.91 10.59 -5.01
C GLU A 4 -6.97 9.51 -3.91
N VAL A 5 -5.80 9.07 -3.44
CA VAL A 5 -5.66 8.18 -2.28
C VAL A 5 -5.41 9.02 -1.04
N ARG A 6 -6.35 8.97 -0.09
CA ARG A 6 -6.33 9.81 1.13
C ARG A 6 -5.77 9.07 2.34
N SER A 7 -5.25 9.85 3.29
CA SER A 7 -4.73 9.35 4.56
C SER A 7 -5.78 8.53 5.32
N VAL A 8 -5.31 7.54 6.06
CA VAL A 8 -6.14 6.68 6.91
C VAL A 8 -5.63 6.71 8.35
N SER A 9 -6.54 6.50 9.30
CA SER A 9 -6.20 6.40 10.72
C SER A 9 -5.45 5.10 11.02
N ASN A 10 -4.53 5.16 12.00
CA ASN A 10 -3.81 4.03 12.56
C ASN A 10 -3.00 3.20 11.54
N LEU A 11 -2.39 3.86 10.53
CA LEU A 11 -1.66 3.17 9.46
C LEU A 11 -0.63 2.16 10.02
N ASN A 12 0.20 2.57 10.98
CA ASN A 12 1.25 1.70 11.54
C ASN A 12 0.71 0.43 12.19
N LEU A 13 -0.44 0.52 12.88
CA LEU A 13 -1.06 -0.66 13.49
C LEU A 13 -1.54 -1.62 12.40
N ARG A 14 -2.18 -1.10 11.34
CA ARG A 14 -2.65 -1.92 10.20
C ARG A 14 -1.49 -2.61 9.48
N LEU A 15 -0.37 -1.91 9.29
CA LEU A 15 0.83 -2.49 8.66
C LEU A 15 1.42 -3.63 9.51
N LYS A 16 1.51 -3.46 10.83
CA LYS A 16 1.98 -4.52 11.74
C LYS A 16 1.09 -5.76 11.72
N GLU A 17 -0.23 -5.59 11.68
CA GLU A 17 -1.15 -6.73 11.58
C GLU A 17 -1.08 -7.39 10.20
N ALA A 18 -0.92 -6.60 9.12
CA ALA A 18 -0.74 -7.15 7.78
C ALA A 18 0.54 -8.00 7.69
N GLU A 19 1.66 -7.52 8.24
CA GLU A 19 2.90 -8.28 8.32
C GLU A 19 2.71 -9.61 9.08
N LYS A 20 2.05 -9.60 10.25
CA LYS A 20 1.75 -10.82 11.02
C LYS A 20 0.89 -11.84 10.26
N LEU A 21 -0.02 -11.35 9.42
CA LEU A 21 -0.87 -12.19 8.56
C LEU A 21 -0.13 -12.73 7.33
N GLY A 22 1.15 -12.39 7.14
CA GLY A 22 1.96 -12.86 6.03
C GLY A 22 1.81 -12.04 4.76
N PHE A 23 1.23 -10.84 4.83
CA PHE A 23 1.31 -9.91 3.71
C PHE A 23 2.75 -9.44 3.54
N VAL A 24 3.23 -9.48 2.29
CA VAL A 24 4.61 -9.12 1.94
C VAL A 24 4.72 -7.75 1.29
N ARG A 25 3.59 -7.14 0.89
CA ARG A 25 3.54 -5.82 0.25
C ARG A 25 2.31 -5.03 0.69
N ALA A 26 2.47 -3.72 0.87
CA ALA A 26 1.38 -2.79 1.18
C ALA A 26 1.49 -1.51 0.34
N LEU A 27 0.41 -1.13 -0.33
CA LEU A 27 0.25 0.19 -0.92
C LEU A 27 -0.37 1.14 0.11
N ILE A 28 0.23 2.31 0.32
CA ILE A 28 -0.22 3.27 1.34
C ILE A 28 -0.44 4.66 0.75
N PRO A 29 -1.27 5.52 1.36
CA PRO A 29 -1.39 6.91 0.94
C PRO A 29 -0.04 7.63 1.06
N LYS A 30 0.39 8.35 0.01
CA LYS A 30 1.67 9.09 0.05
C LYS A 30 1.69 10.17 1.13
N GLU A 31 0.55 10.83 1.35
CA GLU A 31 0.36 11.70 2.52
C GLU A 31 0.09 10.86 3.77
N THR A 32 1.10 10.17 4.25
CA THR A 32 1.12 9.58 5.59
C THR A 32 2.25 10.21 6.40
N GLY A 33 2.00 10.43 7.70
CA GLY A 33 2.93 11.11 8.58
C GLY A 33 4.32 10.44 8.59
N LYS A 34 5.35 11.21 8.97
CA LYS A 34 6.78 10.86 8.85
C LYS A 34 7.21 9.54 9.51
N GLU A 35 6.39 8.94 10.36
CA GLU A 35 6.69 7.69 11.05
C GLU A 35 5.87 6.55 10.44
N VAL A 36 6.25 6.08 9.25
CA VAL A 36 5.87 4.73 8.84
C VAL A 36 6.87 3.79 9.48
N VAL A 37 6.41 2.95 10.41
CA VAL A 37 7.28 1.99 11.09
C VAL A 37 7.88 1.06 10.04
N ASN A 38 9.20 0.90 10.07
CA ASN A 38 9.90 -0.08 9.27
C ASN A 38 9.39 -1.48 9.67
N THR A 39 8.64 -2.12 8.78
CA THR A 39 8.07 -3.46 8.99
C THR A 39 9.01 -4.45 8.30
N LEU A 40 9.70 -5.24 9.10
CA LEU A 40 10.80 -6.12 8.67
C LEU A 40 10.22 -7.37 7.99
N GLY A 41 9.74 -7.21 6.75
CA GLY A 41 9.09 -8.28 5.99
C GLY A 41 7.93 -7.80 5.11
N LEU A 42 7.52 -6.55 5.27
CA LEU A 42 6.46 -5.92 4.48
C LEU A 42 7.04 -4.74 3.69
N GLU A 43 7.06 -4.88 2.36
CA GLU A 43 7.45 -3.78 1.47
C GLU A 43 6.32 -2.74 1.42
N VAL A 44 6.60 -1.53 1.91
CA VAL A 44 5.63 -0.44 1.97
C VAL A 44 5.86 0.53 0.80
N MET A 45 4.83 0.71 -0.03
CA MET A 45 4.88 1.50 -1.26
C MET A 45 3.86 2.65 -1.23
N PRO A 46 4.28 3.92 -1.13
CA PRO A 46 3.36 5.05 -1.14
C PRO A 46 2.77 5.31 -2.53
N VAL A 47 1.52 5.79 -2.60
CA VAL A 47 0.80 6.19 -3.82
C VAL A 47 -0.07 7.42 -3.61
N ASP A 48 -0.17 8.27 -4.64
CA ASP A 48 -1.01 9.48 -4.68
C ASP A 48 -2.40 9.20 -5.25
N THR A 49 -2.51 8.25 -6.18
CA THR A 49 -3.75 7.98 -6.93
C THR A 49 -4.03 6.49 -7.10
N LEU A 50 -5.29 6.17 -7.35
CA LEU A 50 -5.72 4.82 -7.69
C LEU A 50 -5.02 4.31 -8.97
N ALA A 51 -4.83 5.17 -9.97
CA ALA A 51 -4.14 4.78 -11.21
C ALA A 51 -2.69 4.35 -10.93
N GLU A 52 -1.98 5.10 -10.07
CA GLU A 52 -0.63 4.75 -9.65
C GLU A 52 -0.59 3.41 -8.88
N ALA A 53 -1.56 3.17 -8.00
CA ALA A 53 -1.70 1.93 -7.25
C ALA A 53 -1.83 0.71 -8.18
N LEU A 54 -2.67 0.81 -9.21
CA LEU A 54 -2.87 -0.26 -10.20
C LEU A 54 -1.59 -0.53 -11.00
N ILE A 55 -0.92 0.51 -11.48
CA ILE A 55 0.33 0.37 -12.24
C ILE A 55 1.42 -0.31 -11.39
N LYS A 56 1.58 0.10 -10.12
CA LYS A 56 2.54 -0.52 -9.20
C LYS A 56 2.19 -1.97 -8.89
N TYR A 57 0.90 -2.29 -8.73
CA TYR A 57 0.44 -3.66 -8.50
C TYR A 57 0.80 -4.60 -9.66
N HIS A 58 0.58 -4.19 -10.92
CA HIS A 58 0.87 -5.06 -12.08
C HIS A 58 2.36 -5.28 -12.33
N ARG A 59 3.18 -4.24 -12.14
CA ARG A 59 4.63 -4.33 -12.33
C ARG A 59 5.28 -5.35 -11.39
N ASN A 60 4.62 -5.67 -10.28
CA ASN A 60 5.12 -6.56 -9.24
C ASN A 60 4.37 -7.91 -9.19
N GLY A 61 3.72 -8.33 -10.29
CA GLY A 61 3.13 -9.68 -10.41
C GLY A 61 1.65 -9.80 -10.04
N GLY A 62 0.92 -8.69 -9.98
CA GLY A 62 -0.53 -8.70 -9.85
C GLY A 62 -1.20 -9.22 -11.12
N MET A 63 -1.64 -10.49 -11.11
CA MET A 63 -2.34 -11.11 -12.24
C MET A 63 -3.62 -10.34 -12.58
N TYR A 64 -3.78 -9.98 -13.85
CA TYR A 64 -5.10 -9.84 -14.45
C TYR A 64 -5.61 -11.23 -14.77
N VAL A 65 -6.79 -11.59 -14.27
CA VAL A 65 -7.64 -12.56 -14.96
C VAL A 65 -8.31 -11.79 -16.09
N GLU A 66 -7.88 -12.06 -17.33
CA GLU A 66 -8.50 -11.54 -18.53
C GLU A 66 -10.00 -11.90 -18.55
N GLY A 67 -10.82 -10.93 -18.92
CA GLY A 67 -12.19 -11.11 -19.37
C GLY A 67 -12.33 -10.55 -20.77
#